data_AF-A0A382TA49-F1
#
_entry.id   AF-A0A382TA49-F1
#
_cell.length_a   1.000
_cell.length_b   1.000
_cell.length_c   1.000
_cell.angle_alpha   90.00
_cell.angle_beta   90.00
_cell.angle_gamma   90.00
#
_symmetry.space_group_name_H-M   'P 1'
#
loop_
_entity.id
_entity.type
_entity.pdbx_description
1 polymer ?
#
loop_
_entity_poly.entity_id
_entity_poly.type
_entity_poly.pdbx_seq_one_letter_code
_entity_poly.pdbx_strand_id
1 'polypeptide(L)'
;MKLNLATKLLNEHLVSGNLEENSEISIKVDQTLSQDATGTLSYLQFEATGVDRVKTDLSVSYIDHNMLQADFRNADDHSYLQDVAAKYGIYFSRPGNGICHQVHLE
;
A
#
# COMPACT_ATOMS: atom_id res chain seq x y z
N MET A 1 -8.45 -31.18 -10.45
CA MET A 1 -9.47 -30.23 -10.96
C MET A 1 -8.77 -29.06 -11.64
N LYS A 2 -9.36 -28.48 -12.69
CA LYS A 2 -8.79 -27.29 -13.35
C LYS A 2 -9.06 -26.08 -12.45
N LEU A 3 -8.00 -25.46 -11.94
CA LEU A 3 -8.11 -24.25 -11.11
C LEU A 3 -8.37 -23.01 -11.99
N ASN A 4 -9.18 -22.07 -11.49
CA ASN A 4 -9.31 -20.74 -12.08
C ASN A 4 -8.06 -19.90 -11.79
N LEU A 5 -7.93 -18.73 -12.43
CA LEU A 5 -6.74 -17.88 -12.29
C LEU A 5 -6.55 -17.37 -10.86
N ALA A 6 -7.61 -16.91 -10.18
CA ALA A 6 -7.52 -16.40 -8.82
C ALA A 6 -7.03 -17.47 -7.84
N THR A 7 -7.55 -18.70 -7.94
CA THR A 7 -7.10 -19.82 -7.10
C THR A 7 -5.65 -20.21 -7.38
N LYS A 8 -5.17 -20.08 -8.62
CA LYS A 8 -3.75 -20.29 -8.93
C LYS A 8 -2.87 -19.23 -8.27
N LEU A 9 -3.25 -17.95 -8.38
CA LEU A 9 -2.52 -16.84 -7.76
C LEU A 9 -2.48 -16.97 -6.23
N LEU A 10 -3.62 -17.31 -5.60
CA LEU A 10 -3.67 -17.55 -4.15
C LEU A 10 -2.78 -18.73 -3.73
N ASN A 11 -2.76 -19.83 -4.49
CA ASN A 11 -1.88 -20.97 -4.19
C ASN A 11 -0.40 -20.60 -4.29
N GLU A 12 -0.02 -19.79 -5.28
CA GLU A 12 1.37 -19.36 -5.48
C GLU A 12 1.88 -18.47 -4.34
N HIS A 13 0.99 -17.74 -3.67
CA HIS A 13 1.32 -16.83 -2.56
C HIS A 13 0.89 -17.36 -1.18
N LEU A 14 0.44 -18.62 -1.08
CA LEU A 14 -0.03 -19.20 0.17
C LEU A 14 1.14 -19.44 1.14
N VAL A 15 1.06 -18.87 2.33
CA VAL A 15 2.05 -19.06 3.42
C VAL A 15 1.57 -20.14 4.39
N SER A 16 0.28 -20.14 4.75
CA SER A 16 -0.31 -21.13 5.63
C SER A 16 -1.84 -21.21 5.46
N GLY A 17 -2.43 -22.32 5.91
CA GLY A 17 -3.86 -22.60 5.78
C GLY A 17 -4.19 -23.45 4.55
N ASN A 18 -5.49 -23.68 4.33
CA ASN A 18 -6.01 -24.43 3.19
C ASN A 18 -6.99 -23.55 2.41
N LEU A 19 -6.94 -23.59 1.07
CA LEU A 19 -7.87 -22.87 0.20
C LEU A 19 -9.23 -23.57 0.12
N GLU A 20 -9.89 -23.67 1.27
CA GLU A 20 -11.25 -24.17 1.45
C GLU A 20 -12.17 -22.98 1.78
N GLU A 21 -13.45 -23.09 1.39
CA GLU A 21 -14.43 -22.04 1.66
C GLU A 21 -14.54 -21.76 3.16
N ASN A 22 -14.61 -20.48 3.54
CA ASN A 22 -14.69 -20.03 4.93
C ASN A 22 -13.50 -20.40 5.83
N SER A 23 -12.37 -20.84 5.25
CA SER A 23 -11.14 -21.09 5.99
C SER A 23 -10.22 -19.88 6.00
N GLU A 24 -9.59 -19.62 7.14
CA GLU A 24 -8.54 -18.60 7.26
C GLU A 24 -7.26 -19.08 6.57
N ILE A 25 -6.62 -18.17 5.85
CA ILE A 25 -5.33 -18.39 5.19
C ILE A 25 -4.42 -17.20 5.46
N SER A 26 -3.11 -17.46 5.44
CA SER A 26 -2.11 -16.41 5.34
C SER A 26 -1.54 -16.40 3.93
N ILE A 27 -1.50 -15.23 3.31
CA ILE A 27 -0.89 -15.03 2.00
C ILE A 27 0.28 -14.04 2.10
N LYS A 28 1.28 -14.24 1.26
CA LYS A 28 2.31 -13.23 1.01
C LYS A 28 1.68 -12.09 0.21
N VAL A 29 1.88 -10.87 0.67
CA VAL A 29 1.53 -9.66 -0.08
C VAL A 29 2.81 -9.14 -0.73
N ASP A 30 2.87 -9.15 -2.06
CA ASP A 30 4.08 -8.70 -2.77
C ASP A 30 4.14 -7.18 -2.86
N GLN A 31 2.99 -6.51 -2.96
CA GLN A 31 2.92 -5.07 -3.16
C GLN A 31 1.85 -4.40 -2.31
N THR A 32 2.11 -3.16 -1.89
CA THR A 32 1.13 -2.29 -1.24
C THR A 32 1.04 -0.93 -1.93
N LEU A 33 -0.19 -0.43 -2.06
CA LEU A 33 -0.49 0.89 -2.59
C LEU A 33 -1.29 1.66 -1.54
N SER A 34 -0.84 2.85 -1.20
CA SER A 34 -1.59 3.81 -0.39
C SER A 34 -1.78 5.11 -1.17
N GLN A 35 -2.84 5.84 -0.87
CA GLN A 35 -3.10 7.18 -1.41
C GLN A 35 -3.24 8.18 -0.27
N ASP A 36 -3.04 9.46 -0.54
CA ASP A 36 -2.97 10.56 0.44
C ASP A 36 -4.18 10.69 1.38
N ALA A 37 -5.39 10.33 0.95
CA ALA A 37 -6.57 10.35 1.80
C ALA A 37 -6.65 9.20 2.83
N THR A 38 -5.97 8.06 2.62
CA THR A 38 -5.92 6.95 3.61
C THR A 38 -4.52 6.67 4.16
N GLY A 39 -3.48 7.13 3.47
CA GLY A 39 -2.10 6.82 3.74
C GLY A 39 -1.64 7.32 5.09
N THR A 40 -2.05 8.54 5.49
CA THR A 40 -1.61 9.13 6.76
C THR A 40 -1.90 8.22 7.93
N LEU A 41 -3.16 7.79 8.08
CA LEU A 41 -3.56 6.90 9.16
C LEU A 41 -2.96 5.49 9.01
N SER A 42 -2.90 4.95 7.80
CA SER A 42 -2.26 3.65 7.55
C SER A 42 -0.81 3.63 8.03
N TYR A 43 -0.06 4.70 7.75
CA TYR A 43 1.34 4.77 8.17
C TYR A 43 1.51 5.09 9.65
N LEU A 44 0.65 5.92 10.26
CA LEU A 44 0.69 6.11 11.72
C LEU A 44 0.52 4.76 12.45
N GLN A 45 -0.38 3.92 11.96
CA GLN A 45 -0.56 2.56 12.49
C GLN A 45 0.64 1.65 12.19
N PHE A 46 1.25 1.78 11.01
CA PHE A 46 2.48 1.06 10.67
C PHE A 46 3.63 1.45 11.61
N GLU A 47 3.84 2.73 11.88
CA GLU A 47 4.84 3.21 12.84
C GLU A 47 4.60 2.63 14.24
N ALA A 48 3.34 2.56 14.67
CA ALA A 48 2.95 2.00 15.95
C ALA A 48 3.24 0.48 16.07
N THR A 49 3.42 -0.24 14.96
CA THR A 49 3.84 -1.66 14.99
C THR A 49 5.30 -1.84 15.43
N GLY A 50 6.12 -0.79 15.35
CA GLY A 50 7.55 -0.85 15.65
C GLY A 50 8.39 -1.55 14.58
N VAL A 51 7.85 -1.81 13.38
CA VAL A 51 8.59 -2.42 12.28
C VAL A 51 9.49 -1.38 11.60
N ASP A 52 10.78 -1.69 11.43
CA ASP A 52 11.78 -0.73 10.93
C ASP A 52 11.65 -0.35 9.45
N ARG A 53 11.02 -1.20 8.62
CA ARG A 53 10.88 -1.02 7.17
C ARG A 53 9.77 -1.91 6.63
N VAL A 54 9.11 -1.48 5.55
CA VAL A 54 8.16 -2.34 4.82
C VAL A 54 8.79 -3.69 4.45
N LYS A 55 7.96 -4.73 4.42
CA LYS A 55 8.38 -6.12 4.15
C LYS A 55 7.88 -6.67 2.82
N THR A 56 7.13 -5.87 2.08
CA THR A 56 6.67 -6.18 0.73
C THR A 56 7.78 -5.85 -0.28
N ASP A 57 7.69 -6.46 -1.47
CA ASP A 57 8.67 -6.26 -2.55
C ASP A 57 8.55 -4.84 -3.14
N LEU A 58 7.33 -4.28 -3.16
CA LEU A 58 7.07 -2.90 -3.53
C LEU A 58 6.04 -2.26 -2.57
N SER A 59 6.30 -1.04 -2.15
CA SER A 59 5.29 -0.21 -1.48
C SER A 59 5.30 1.17 -2.10
N VAL A 60 4.14 1.70 -2.46
CA VAL A 60 4.02 3.04 -3.04
C VAL A 60 2.96 3.84 -2.31
N SER A 61 3.27 5.11 -2.01
CA SER A 61 2.33 6.10 -1.50
C SER A 61 2.11 7.18 -2.55
N TYR A 62 0.86 7.38 -2.96
CA TYR A 62 0.46 8.28 -4.03
C TYR A 62 -0.20 9.55 -3.49
N ILE A 63 0.22 10.71 -4.01
CA ILE A 63 -0.45 11.99 -3.75
C ILE A 63 -1.34 12.33 -4.95
N ASP A 64 -2.62 11.95 -4.89
CA ASP A 64 -3.57 12.10 -6.01
C ASP A 64 -5.00 12.50 -5.62
N HIS A 65 -5.43 12.43 -4.35
CA HIS A 65 -6.79 12.79 -3.92
C HIS A 65 -6.86 14.20 -3.30
N ASN A 66 -5.85 14.63 -2.55
CA ASN A 66 -5.85 15.88 -1.78
C ASN A 66 -5.01 16.98 -2.45
N MET A 67 -5.16 17.10 -3.76
CA MET A 67 -4.40 18.05 -4.59
C MET A 67 -4.75 19.51 -4.33
N LEU A 68 -5.99 19.80 -3.92
CA LEU A 68 -6.42 21.15 -3.58
C LEU A 68 -6.02 21.46 -2.13
N GLN A 69 -5.16 22.45 -1.97
CA GLN A 69 -4.65 22.90 -0.67
C GLN A 69 -5.49 24.10 -0.19
N ALA A 70 -6.64 23.83 0.43
CA ALA A 70 -7.52 24.89 0.94
C ALA A 70 -7.04 25.47 2.29
N ASP A 71 -6.29 24.67 3.05
CA ASP A 71 -5.63 25.04 4.30
C ASP A 71 -4.30 24.27 4.44
N PHE A 72 -3.67 24.33 5.62
CA PHE A 72 -2.36 23.71 5.86
C PHE A 72 -2.39 22.19 6.02
N ARG A 73 -3.55 21.58 6.28
CA ARG A 73 -3.63 20.17 6.70
C ARG A 73 -3.16 19.22 5.60
N ASN A 74 -3.59 19.44 4.37
CA ASN A 74 -3.17 18.60 3.25
C ASN A 74 -1.66 18.75 2.98
N ALA A 75 -1.07 19.93 3.20
CA ALA A 75 0.35 20.16 2.98
C ALA A 75 1.19 19.45 4.05
N ASP A 76 0.73 19.48 5.30
CA ASP A 76 1.34 18.76 6.42
C ASP A 76 1.22 17.24 6.21
N ASP A 77 0.05 16.74 5.79
CA ASP A 77 -0.16 15.32 5.47
C ASP A 77 0.77 14.86 4.35
N HIS A 78 0.92 15.65 3.26
CA HIS A 78 1.82 15.30 2.17
C HIS A 78 3.29 15.28 2.60
N SER A 79 3.68 16.23 3.46
CA SER A 79 5.04 16.28 4.02
C SER A 79 5.30 15.06 4.92
N TYR A 80 4.36 14.72 5.78
CA TYR A 80 4.41 13.50 6.60
C TYR A 80 4.55 12.23 5.74
N LEU A 81 3.73 12.10 4.68
CA LEU A 81 3.78 10.94 3.78
C LEU A 81 5.12 10.84 3.06
N GLN A 82 5.72 11.96 2.68
CA GLN A 82 7.06 11.99 2.08
C GLN A 82 8.13 11.51 3.07
N ASP A 83 8.08 11.99 4.32
CA ASP A 83 9.06 11.65 5.35
C ASP A 83 8.95 10.18 5.77
N VAL A 84 7.74 9.69 6.00
CA VAL A 84 7.47 8.28 6.29
C VAL A 84 7.95 7.41 5.15
N ALA A 85 7.68 7.82 3.90
CA ALA A 85 8.09 7.02 2.75
C ALA A 85 9.61 6.87 2.68
N ALA A 86 10.34 7.97 2.89
CA ALA A 86 11.80 7.96 2.96
C ALA A 86 12.33 7.10 4.12
N LYS A 87 11.70 7.19 5.30
CA LYS A 87 12.09 6.45 6.51
C LYS A 87 11.90 4.93 6.35
N TYR A 88 10.76 4.50 5.82
CA TYR A 88 10.35 3.10 5.80
C TYR A 88 10.51 2.39 4.46
N GLY A 89 11.20 3.00 3.50
CA GLY A 89 11.54 2.37 2.21
C GLY A 89 10.34 2.23 1.27
N ILE A 90 9.41 3.18 1.32
CA ILE A 90 8.25 3.25 0.44
C ILE A 90 8.56 4.26 -0.69
N TYR A 91 8.07 3.97 -1.90
CA TYR A 91 8.15 4.92 -3.00
C TYR A 91 7.10 6.03 -2.82
N PHE A 92 7.55 7.28 -2.89
CA PHE A 92 6.67 8.44 -2.84
C PHE A 92 6.37 8.91 -4.26
N SER A 93 5.12 8.73 -4.71
CA SER A 93 4.64 9.29 -5.97
C SER A 93 4.11 10.71 -5.73
N ARG A 94 4.79 11.67 -6.35
CA ARG A 94 4.61 13.10 -6.09
C ARG A 94 3.24 13.61 -6.56
N PRO A 95 2.77 14.72 -5.97
CA PRO A 95 1.57 15.41 -6.44
C PRO A 95 1.63 15.67 -7.95
N GLY A 96 0.58 15.31 -8.67
CA GLY A 96 0.48 15.53 -10.12
C GLY A 96 1.13 14.46 -11.00
N ASN A 97 1.69 13.38 -10.43
CA ASN A 97 2.16 12.23 -11.20
C ASN A 97 1.03 11.46 -11.88
N GLY A 98 -0.20 11.56 -11.37
CA GLY A 98 -1.39 10.91 -11.93
C GLY A 98 -2.14 10.07 -10.89
N ILE A 99 -3.30 9.56 -11.30
CA ILE A 99 -4.16 8.72 -10.45
C ILE A 99 -3.43 7.40 -10.17
N CYS A 100 -3.38 6.99 -8.90
CA CYS A 100 -2.60 5.88 -8.39
C CYS A 100 -2.73 4.59 -9.21
N HIS A 101 -3.97 4.16 -9.51
CA HIS A 101 -4.21 2.94 -10.27
C HIS A 101 -3.72 3.01 -11.72
N GLN A 102 -3.72 4.20 -12.33
CA GLN A 102 -3.23 4.39 -13.70
C GLN A 102 -1.70 4.35 -13.71
N VAL A 103 -1.06 5.10 -12.80
CA VAL A 103 0.41 5.15 -12.69
C VAL A 103 0.98 3.79 -12.29
N HIS A 104 0.27 3.01 -11.48
CA HIS A 104 0.73 1.68 -11.05
C HIS A 104 0.56 0.60 -12.13
N LEU A 105 -0.30 0.84 -13.13
CA LEU A 105 -0.50 -0.07 -14.26
C LEU A 105 0.60 0.09 -15.34
N GLU A 106 1.17 1.28 -15.45
CA GLU A 106 2.20 1.68 -16.44
C GLU A 106 3.59 1.10 -16.13
#